data_AF-A0A246JY26-F1
#
_entry.id   AF-A0A246JY26-F1
#
_cell.length_a   1.000
_cell.length_b   1.000
_cell.length_c   1.000
_cell.angle_alpha   90.00
_cell.angle_beta   90.00
_cell.angle_gamma   90.00
#
_symmetry.space_group_name_H-M   'P 1'
#
loop_
_entity.id
_entity.type
_entity.pdbx_description
1 polymer ?
#
loop_
_entity_poly.entity_id
_entity_poly.type
_entity_poly.pdbx_seq_one_letter_code
_entity_poly.pdbx_strand_id
1 'polypeptide(L)'
;MTLPIPIPADFATYGSERSERQLMVQYKVCRETIARWRRELAMVIGRRTPWSPEDDAFLRANYGTMAFTEIGAHLGRSCDAAKARAQKLGIQSARKPGWNLSPRTAGTAIAAGHSGEAAYLQAYGPIYRCHKDGTPAPIGAYWYWAGQAITHDEMEEKARAHRERRELLAVAA
;
A
#
# COMPACT_ATOMS: atom_id res chain seq x y z
N MET A 1 17.50 43.79 -21.73
CA MET A 1 18.09 42.75 -20.85
C MET A 1 17.50 42.96 -19.46
N THR A 2 16.57 42.10 -19.02
CA THR A 2 16.01 42.19 -17.67
C THR A 2 17.04 41.71 -16.66
N LEU A 3 17.41 42.57 -15.71
CA LEU A 3 18.35 42.22 -14.66
C LEU A 3 17.80 41.06 -13.82
N PRO A 4 18.66 40.12 -13.39
CA PRO A 4 18.25 39.02 -12.52
C PRO A 4 17.67 39.56 -11.21
N ILE A 5 16.54 39.00 -10.76
CA ILE A 5 15.91 39.38 -9.49
C ILE A 5 16.90 39.17 -8.33
N PRO A 6 17.20 40.18 -7.50
CA PRO A 6 18.16 40.05 -6.41
C PRO A 6 17.68 39.05 -5.34
N ILE A 7 18.63 38.44 -4.62
CA ILE A 7 18.31 37.52 -3.51
C ILE A 7 17.74 38.33 -2.33
N PRO A 8 16.54 38.01 -1.84
CA PRO A 8 15.99 38.63 -0.63
C PRO A 8 16.82 38.28 0.61
N ALA A 9 17.04 39.23 1.54
CA ALA A 9 17.87 39.02 2.73
C ALA A 9 17.34 37.90 3.64
N ASP A 10 16.03 37.75 3.67
CA ASP A 10 15.24 36.76 4.39
C ASP A 10 15.26 35.38 3.70
N PHE A 11 15.67 35.29 2.43
CA PHE A 11 15.83 34.02 1.74
C PHE A 11 16.92 33.14 2.37
N ALA A 12 17.96 33.75 2.95
CA ALA A 12 19.05 33.03 3.59
C ALA A 12 18.59 32.21 4.82
N THR A 13 17.53 32.65 5.50
CA THR A 13 17.08 32.08 6.78
C THR A 13 16.18 30.86 6.59
N TYR A 14 15.29 30.88 5.60
CA TYR A 14 14.28 29.83 5.40
C TYR A 14 14.28 29.23 3.98
N GLY A 15 15.18 29.66 3.11
CA GLY A 15 15.33 29.15 1.74
C GLY A 15 15.77 27.69 1.67
N SER A 16 16.36 27.15 2.74
CA SER A 16 16.76 25.74 2.89
C SER A 16 15.62 24.86 3.43
N GLU A 17 14.79 25.39 4.32
CA GLU A 17 13.74 24.65 5.03
C GLU A 17 12.47 24.51 4.19
N ARG A 18 12.11 25.55 3.43
CA ARG A 18 10.86 25.58 2.66
C ARG A 18 10.98 24.84 1.33
N SER A 19 9.87 24.21 0.93
CA SER A 19 9.76 23.56 -0.39
C SER A 19 9.87 24.59 -1.52
N GLU A 20 10.40 24.18 -2.68
CA GLU A 20 10.52 25.07 -3.84
C GLU A 20 9.17 25.68 -4.23
N ARG A 21 8.11 24.88 -4.18
CA ARG A 21 6.75 25.33 -4.49
C ARG A 21 6.29 26.47 -3.58
N GLN A 22 6.56 26.38 -2.28
CA GLN A 22 6.18 27.41 -1.31
C GLN A 22 6.98 28.70 -1.55
N LEU A 23 8.28 28.58 -1.85
CA LEU A 23 9.14 29.72 -2.17
C LEU A 23 8.71 30.41 -3.48
N MET A 24 8.31 29.64 -4.50
CA MET A 24 7.75 30.17 -5.74
C MET A 24 6.48 30.99 -5.50
N VAL A 25 5.57 30.50 -4.67
CA VAL A 25 4.31 31.19 -4.33
C VAL A 25 4.59 32.47 -3.53
N GLN A 26 5.48 32.40 -2.54
CA GLN A 26 5.79 33.53 -1.67
C GLN A 26 6.47 34.67 -2.43
N TYR A 27 7.51 34.37 -3.20
CA TYR A 27 8.31 35.39 -3.91
C TYR A 27 7.79 35.69 -5.32
N LYS A 28 6.76 34.97 -5.78
CA LYS A 28 6.20 35.08 -7.14
C LYS A 28 7.28 34.95 -8.23
N VAL A 29 8.23 34.04 -8.00
CA VAL A 29 9.33 33.74 -8.92
C VAL A 29 9.26 32.30 -9.42
N CYS A 30 9.90 32.02 -10.56
CA CYS A 30 10.02 30.67 -11.08
C CYS A 30 11.00 29.82 -10.27
N ARG A 31 10.89 28.48 -10.36
CA ARG A 31 11.77 27.55 -9.64
C ARG A 31 13.24 27.78 -9.97
N GLU A 32 13.54 28.21 -11.20
CA GLU A 32 14.90 28.46 -11.67
C GLU A 32 15.56 29.62 -10.92
N THR A 33 14.78 30.63 -10.54
CA THR A 33 15.25 31.77 -9.72
C THR A 33 15.59 31.29 -8.31
N ILE A 34 14.73 30.47 -7.70
CA ILE A 34 14.99 29.86 -6.38
C ILE A 34 16.22 28.94 -6.40
N ALA A 35 16.34 28.11 -7.44
CA ALA A 35 17.50 27.22 -7.62
C ALA A 35 18.79 27.99 -7.87
N ARG A 36 18.73 29.15 -8.54
CA ARG A 36 19.87 30.05 -8.69
C ARG A 36 20.27 30.65 -7.34
N TRP A 37 19.32 31.22 -6.59
CA TRP A 37 19.57 31.80 -5.26
C TRP A 37 20.20 30.79 -4.30
N ARG A 38 19.74 29.52 -4.32
CA ARG A 38 20.35 28.43 -3.52
C ARG A 38 21.80 28.15 -3.91
N ARG A 39 22.13 28.18 -5.21
CA ARG A 39 23.52 28.00 -5.68
C ARG A 39 24.41 29.18 -5.32
N GLU A 40 23.90 30.40 -5.49
CA GLU A 40 24.63 31.64 -5.18
C GLU A 40 24.93 31.77 -3.67
N LEU A 41 24.01 31.32 -2.82
CA LEU A 41 24.23 31.24 -1.36
C LEU A 41 24.98 29.97 -0.91
N ALA A 42 25.46 29.15 -1.84
CA ALA A 42 26.10 27.84 -1.58
C ALA A 42 25.28 26.96 -0.60
N MET A 43 23.95 27.06 -0.65
CA MET A 43 23.07 26.32 0.23
C MET A 43 23.11 24.83 -0.13
N VAL A 44 23.53 24.01 0.82
CA VAL A 44 23.43 22.56 0.71
C VAL A 44 21.96 22.18 0.85
N ILE A 45 21.26 22.12 -0.28
CA ILE A 45 20.00 21.40 -0.39
C ILE A 45 20.32 19.92 -0.24
N GLY A 46 20.40 19.48 1.03
CA GLY A 46 20.43 18.06 1.36
C GLY A 46 19.28 17.39 0.62
N ARG A 47 19.57 16.35 -0.17
CA ARG A 47 18.62 15.66 -1.07
C ARG A 47 17.41 15.02 -0.35
N ARG A 48 17.18 15.35 0.92
CA ARG A 48 16.06 14.96 1.78
C ARG A 48 15.85 16.08 2.81
N THR A 49 14.86 16.94 2.60
CA THR A 49 14.40 17.84 3.67
C THR A 49 14.09 16.99 4.90
N PRO A 50 14.64 17.30 6.09
CA PRO A 50 14.32 16.56 7.30
C PRO A 50 12.82 16.69 7.60
N TRP A 51 12.20 15.63 8.12
CA TRP A 51 10.80 15.69 8.58
C TRP A 51 10.73 16.55 9.83
N SER A 52 9.93 17.62 9.81
CA SER A 52 9.71 18.43 11.00
C SER A 52 8.67 17.79 11.93
N PRO A 53 8.63 18.19 13.21
CA PRO A 53 7.55 17.79 14.11
C PRO A 53 6.17 18.24 13.62
N GLU A 54 6.07 19.40 12.93
CA GLU A 54 4.80 19.84 12.33
C GLU A 54 4.40 18.94 11.15
N ASP A 55 5.35 18.52 10.32
CA ASP A 55 5.09 17.55 9.23
C ASP A 55 4.54 16.24 9.80
N ASP A 56 5.13 15.75 10.89
CA ASP A 56 4.69 14.53 11.56
C ASP A 56 3.31 14.70 12.22
N ALA A 57 3.03 15.87 12.80
CA ALA A 57 1.73 16.18 13.38
C ALA A 57 0.64 16.27 12.31
N PHE A 58 0.92 16.95 11.19
CA PHE A 58 0.03 17.02 10.04
C PHE A 58 -0.22 15.63 9.45
N LEU A 59 0.83 14.82 9.35
CA LEU A 59 0.73 13.47 8.83
C LEU A 59 -0.12 12.58 9.76
N ARG A 60 -0.02 12.72 11.09
CA ARG A 60 -0.90 12.02 12.06
C ARG A 60 -2.35 12.49 11.97
N ALA A 61 -2.58 13.80 11.92
CA ALA A 61 -3.92 14.38 11.95
C ALA A 61 -4.73 14.06 10.68
N ASN A 62 -4.06 13.97 9.54
CA ASN A 62 -4.70 13.72 8.24
C ASN A 62 -4.62 12.26 7.79
N TYR A 63 -4.05 11.39 8.62
CA TYR A 63 -3.91 9.98 8.33
C TYR A 63 -5.29 9.31 8.28
N GLY A 64 -5.70 8.85 7.10
CA GLY A 64 -6.98 8.16 6.89
C GLY A 64 -8.15 9.07 6.51
N THR A 65 -8.00 10.40 6.61
CA THR A 65 -8.96 11.39 6.11
C THR A 65 -8.56 11.93 4.73
N MET A 66 -7.26 12.06 4.46
CA MET A 66 -6.72 12.53 3.17
C MET A 66 -5.89 11.44 2.47
N ALA A 67 -5.83 11.50 1.14
CA ALA A 67 -4.97 10.61 0.38
C ALA A 67 -3.49 11.00 0.53
N PHE A 68 -2.57 10.02 0.51
CA PHE A 68 -1.13 10.29 0.61
C PHE A 68 -0.58 11.17 -0.52
N THR A 69 -1.24 11.18 -1.68
CA THR A 69 -0.95 12.09 -2.79
C THR A 69 -1.20 13.55 -2.39
N GLU A 70 -2.30 13.81 -1.71
CA GLU A 70 -2.69 15.14 -1.22
C GLU A 70 -1.82 15.56 -0.03
N ILE A 71 -1.57 14.64 0.91
CA ILE A 71 -0.65 14.88 2.04
C ILE A 71 0.75 15.20 1.53
N GLY A 72 1.26 14.42 0.56
CA GLY A 72 2.55 14.69 -0.08
C GLY A 72 2.57 16.06 -0.75
N ALA A 73 1.53 16.41 -1.51
CA ALA A 73 1.43 17.72 -2.15
C ALA A 73 1.41 18.88 -1.13
N HIS A 74 0.73 18.70 0.00
CA HIS A 74 0.67 19.69 1.08
C HIS A 74 2.03 19.88 1.76
N LEU A 75 2.75 18.79 2.00
CA LEU A 75 4.07 18.79 2.63
C LEU A 75 5.23 19.03 1.64
N GLY A 76 4.93 19.25 0.36
CA GLY A 76 5.93 19.40 -0.70
C GLY A 76 6.81 18.17 -0.90
N ARG A 77 6.28 16.96 -0.61
CA ARG A 77 6.98 15.67 -0.64
C ARG A 77 6.28 14.72 -1.62
N SER A 78 6.99 13.68 -2.07
CA SER A 78 6.35 12.62 -2.84
C SER A 78 5.40 11.80 -1.96
N CYS A 79 4.38 11.22 -2.59
CA CYS A 79 3.46 10.28 -1.95
C CYS A 79 4.22 9.14 -1.25
N ASP A 80 5.24 8.59 -1.90
CA ASP A 80 6.08 7.52 -1.33
C ASP A 80 6.88 7.98 -0.12
N ALA A 81 7.37 9.23 -0.11
CA ALA A 81 8.06 9.79 1.05
C ALA A 81 7.12 9.93 2.25
N ALA A 82 5.90 10.44 2.03
CA ALA A 82 4.88 10.53 3.07
C ALA A 82 4.49 9.15 3.62
N LYS A 83 4.29 8.17 2.73
CA LYS A 83 4.01 6.78 3.11
C LYS A 83 5.13 6.15 3.92
N ALA A 84 6.39 6.32 3.49
CA ALA A 84 7.56 5.82 4.20
C ALA A 84 7.72 6.46 5.58
N ARG A 85 7.40 7.75 5.72
CA ARG A 85 7.41 8.42 7.03
C ARG A 85 6.32 7.90 7.94
N ALA A 86 5.10 7.75 7.43
CA ALA A 86 3.99 7.21 8.20
C ALA A 86 4.31 5.84 8.80
N GLN A 87 4.95 4.97 8.00
CA GLN A 87 5.44 3.67 8.45
C GLN A 87 6.48 3.79 9.58
N LYS A 88 7.45 4.70 9.45
CA LYS A 88 8.46 4.96 10.50
C LYS A 88 7.86 5.52 11.78
N LEU A 89 6.79 6.30 11.68
CA LEU A 89 6.06 6.86 12.83
C LEU A 89 5.11 5.84 13.48
N GLY A 90 5.01 4.62 12.94
CA GLY A 90 4.07 3.61 13.43
C GLY A 90 2.61 3.96 13.19
N ILE A 91 2.34 4.93 12.30
CA ILE A 91 0.98 5.32 11.94
C ILE A 91 0.46 4.26 10.99
N GLN A 92 -0.06 3.20 11.58
CA GLN A 92 -0.67 2.10 10.86
C GLN A 92 -2.09 2.49 10.54
N SER A 93 -2.40 2.59 9.25
CA SER A 93 -3.75 2.32 8.76
C SER A 93 -4.08 0.99 9.36
N ALA A 94 -5.22 0.91 10.04
CA ALA A 94 -5.89 -0.35 10.28
C ALA A 94 -5.91 -1.06 8.93
N ARG A 95 -4.86 -1.86 8.68
CA ARG A 95 -4.67 -2.52 7.42
C ARG A 95 -5.93 -3.35 7.32
N LYS A 96 -6.77 -3.11 6.31
CA LYS A 96 -7.87 -4.02 6.03
C LYS A 96 -7.24 -5.41 5.97
N PRO A 97 -7.50 -6.31 6.94
CA PRO A 97 -6.91 -7.63 6.92
C PRO A 97 -7.49 -8.29 5.68
N GLY A 98 -6.69 -8.54 4.64
CA GLY A 98 -7.19 -9.25 3.46
C GLY A 98 -6.53 -8.90 2.13
N TRP A 99 -6.10 -7.68 1.90
CA TRP A 99 -5.77 -7.25 0.52
C TRP A 99 -4.33 -7.51 0.06
N ASN A 100 -3.46 -7.98 0.96
CA ASN A 100 -2.02 -8.19 0.68
C ASN A 100 -1.57 -9.62 0.97
N LEU A 101 -2.49 -10.47 1.42
CA LEU A 101 -2.20 -11.88 1.57
C LEU A 101 -2.10 -12.43 0.14
N SER A 102 -1.00 -13.12 -0.17
CA SER A 102 -0.94 -13.90 -1.43
C SER A 102 -2.19 -14.77 -1.52
N PRO A 103 -2.72 -15.11 -2.71
CA PRO A 103 -3.92 -15.97 -2.80
C PRO A 103 -3.84 -17.22 -1.92
N ARG A 104 -2.62 -17.74 -1.73
CA ARG A 104 -2.29 -18.85 -0.82
C ARG A 104 -2.48 -18.52 0.67
N THR A 105 -2.09 -17.33 1.11
CA THR A 105 -2.22 -16.89 2.51
C THR A 105 -3.61 -16.33 2.81
N ALA A 106 -4.25 -15.69 1.81
CA ALA A 106 -5.58 -15.12 1.92
C ALA A 106 -6.63 -16.23 1.99
N GLY A 107 -6.44 -17.24 1.13
CA GLY A 107 -7.35 -18.35 1.01
C GLY A 107 -7.45 -19.21 2.26
N THR A 108 -6.30 -19.50 2.88
CA THR A 108 -6.20 -20.29 4.11
C THR A 108 -6.95 -19.63 5.29
N ALA A 109 -6.87 -18.30 5.43
CA ALA A 109 -7.55 -17.57 6.50
C ALA A 109 -9.06 -17.46 6.28
N ILE A 110 -9.52 -17.48 5.03
CA ILE A 110 -10.94 -17.46 4.66
C ILE A 110 -11.57 -18.86 4.79
N ALA A 111 -10.78 -19.93 4.60
CA ALA A 111 -11.23 -21.32 4.72
C ALA A 111 -11.50 -21.79 6.17
N ALA A 112 -11.01 -21.06 7.19
CA ALA A 112 -10.96 -21.51 8.59
C ALA A 112 -12.33 -21.68 9.30
N GLY A 113 -13.45 -21.35 8.65
CA GLY A 113 -14.81 -21.48 9.21
C GLY A 113 -15.75 -22.42 8.44
N HIS A 114 -15.24 -23.32 7.60
CA HIS A 114 -16.06 -24.11 6.66
C HIS A 114 -16.16 -25.61 6.98
N SER A 115 -17.08 -26.28 6.27
CA SER A 115 -17.43 -27.70 6.37
C SER A 115 -16.21 -28.64 6.35
N GLY A 116 -16.34 -29.81 6.97
CA GLY A 116 -15.24 -30.77 7.13
C GLY A 116 -14.63 -31.24 5.81
N GLU A 117 -15.39 -31.17 4.71
CA GLU A 117 -15.02 -31.52 3.35
C GLU A 117 -13.99 -30.53 2.77
N ALA A 118 -14.20 -29.23 2.99
CA ALA A 118 -13.25 -28.20 2.57
C ALA A 118 -11.94 -28.31 3.37
N ALA A 119 -12.04 -28.62 4.66
CA ALA A 119 -10.87 -28.89 5.51
C ALA A 119 -10.09 -30.13 5.03
N TYR A 120 -10.79 -31.17 4.58
CA TYR A 120 -10.15 -32.36 4.00
C TYR A 120 -9.36 -32.02 2.73
N LEU A 121 -9.95 -31.26 1.81
CA LEU A 121 -9.29 -30.86 0.57
C LEU A 121 -8.10 -29.91 0.79
N GLN A 122 -8.10 -29.14 1.88
CA GLN A 122 -7.00 -28.25 2.26
C GLN A 122 -5.67 -28.98 2.48
N ALA A 123 -5.72 -30.26 2.89
CA ALA A 123 -4.52 -31.09 3.06
C ALA A 123 -3.85 -31.47 1.72
N TYR A 124 -4.58 -31.37 0.61
CA TYR A 124 -4.13 -31.82 -0.71
C TYR A 124 -3.95 -30.69 -1.72
N GLY A 125 -4.34 -29.46 -1.38
CA GLY A 125 -4.14 -28.31 -2.26
C GLY A 125 -4.73 -27.01 -1.69
N PRO A 126 -4.44 -25.87 -2.35
CA PRO A 126 -5.00 -24.58 -1.94
C PRO A 126 -6.50 -24.53 -2.23
N ILE A 127 -7.30 -24.44 -1.17
CA ILE A 127 -8.76 -24.28 -1.23
C ILE A 127 -9.20 -22.98 -0.54
N TYR A 128 -10.06 -22.20 -1.18
CA TYR A 128 -10.56 -20.94 -0.63
C TYR A 128 -11.81 -20.42 -1.33
N ARG A 129 -12.57 -19.56 -0.66
CA ARG A 129 -13.74 -18.89 -1.26
C ARG A 129 -13.30 -17.87 -2.31
N CYS A 130 -14.00 -17.88 -3.44
CA CYS A 130 -13.72 -17.01 -4.58
C CYS A 130 -15.01 -16.52 -5.26
N HIS A 131 -14.86 -15.54 -6.13
CA HIS A 131 -15.87 -15.21 -7.15
C HIS A 131 -15.81 -16.23 -8.30
N LYS A 132 -16.81 -16.21 -9.19
CA LYS A 132 -16.83 -17.04 -10.41
C LYS A 132 -15.56 -16.90 -11.26
N ASP A 133 -14.94 -15.72 -11.22
CA ASP A 133 -13.74 -15.38 -11.98
C ASP A 133 -12.45 -15.89 -11.32
N GLY A 134 -12.55 -16.60 -10.18
CA GLY A 134 -11.41 -17.18 -9.45
C GLY A 134 -10.69 -16.21 -8.50
N THR A 135 -11.09 -14.94 -8.46
CA THR A 135 -10.54 -13.96 -7.52
C THR A 135 -10.95 -14.28 -6.08
N PRO A 136 -10.03 -14.25 -5.09
CA PRO A 136 -10.34 -14.55 -3.69
C PRO A 136 -11.41 -13.61 -3.11
N ALA A 137 -12.41 -14.18 -2.42
CA ALA A 137 -13.52 -13.44 -1.86
C ALA A 137 -13.90 -14.01 -0.48
N PRO A 138 -13.89 -13.21 0.60
CA PRO A 138 -14.22 -13.69 1.95
C PRO A 138 -15.64 -14.28 2.08
N ILE A 139 -16.58 -13.83 1.24
CA ILE A 139 -17.98 -14.28 1.18
C ILE A 139 -18.31 -14.69 -0.26
N GLY A 140 -17.40 -15.44 -0.88
CA GLY A 140 -17.58 -15.95 -2.23
C GLY A 140 -18.63 -17.07 -2.29
N ALA A 141 -19.52 -17.04 -3.28
CA ALA A 141 -20.43 -18.16 -3.56
C ALA A 141 -19.70 -19.39 -4.14
N TYR A 142 -18.47 -19.20 -4.64
CA TYR A 142 -17.66 -20.23 -5.28
C TYR A 142 -16.44 -20.59 -4.42
N TRP A 143 -15.84 -21.72 -4.74
CA TRP A 143 -14.63 -22.26 -4.16
C TRP A 143 -13.56 -22.38 -5.23
N TYR A 144 -12.32 -22.04 -4.92
CA TYR A 144 -11.18 -22.29 -5.79
C TYR A 144 -10.51 -23.59 -5.36
N TRP A 145 -10.32 -24.53 -6.30
CA TRP A 145 -9.57 -25.76 -6.06
C TRP A 145 -8.93 -26.25 -7.37
N ALA A 146 -7.68 -26.72 -7.28
CA ALA A 146 -6.92 -27.27 -8.41
C ALA A 146 -6.87 -26.39 -9.69
N GLY A 147 -6.89 -25.07 -9.55
CA GLY A 147 -6.82 -24.15 -10.70
C GLY A 147 -8.17 -23.64 -11.22
N GLN A 148 -9.29 -24.11 -10.65
CA GLN A 148 -10.63 -23.81 -11.13
C GLN A 148 -11.53 -23.28 -10.01
N ALA A 149 -12.46 -22.39 -10.38
CA ALA A 149 -13.58 -22.01 -9.51
C ALA A 149 -14.71 -23.05 -9.70
N ILE A 150 -15.13 -23.65 -8.58
CA ILE A 150 -16.16 -24.68 -8.48
C ILE A 150 -17.24 -24.21 -7.50
N THR A 151 -18.45 -24.73 -7.64
CA THR A 151 -19.55 -24.47 -6.71
C THR A 151 -19.36 -25.24 -5.40
N HIS A 152 -20.20 -24.96 -4.39
CA HIS A 152 -20.17 -25.67 -3.12
C HIS A 152 -20.44 -27.18 -3.28
N ASP A 153 -21.47 -27.52 -4.04
CA ASP A 153 -21.89 -28.90 -4.29
C ASP A 153 -20.79 -29.70 -5.00
N GLU A 154 -20.21 -29.13 -6.05
CA GLU A 154 -19.07 -29.71 -6.77
C GLU A 154 -17.82 -29.89 -5.87
N MET A 155 -17.62 -29.01 -4.89
CA MET A 155 -16.53 -29.13 -3.92
C MET A 155 -16.74 -30.32 -2.99
N GLU A 156 -17.97 -30.55 -2.52
CA GLU A 156 -18.32 -31.69 -1.68
C GLU A 156 -18.20 -33.02 -2.44
N GLU A 157 -18.69 -33.08 -3.68
CA GLU A 157 -18.51 -34.25 -4.55
C GLU A 157 -17.04 -34.56 -4.80
N LYS A 158 -16.22 -33.54 -5.09
CA LYS A 158 -14.76 -33.71 -5.26
C LYS A 158 -14.08 -34.19 -3.99
N ALA A 159 -14.48 -33.69 -2.82
CA ALA A 159 -13.95 -34.15 -1.54
C ALA A 159 -14.26 -35.63 -1.29
N ARG A 160 -15.51 -36.05 -1.58
CA ARG A 160 -15.95 -37.45 -1.47
C ARG A 160 -15.19 -38.36 -2.42
N ALA A 161 -15.13 -38.01 -3.71
CA ALA A 161 -14.42 -38.78 -4.72
C ALA A 161 -12.91 -38.89 -4.42
N HIS A 162 -12.30 -37.83 -3.86
CA HIS A 162 -10.90 -37.85 -3.46
C HIS A 162 -10.66 -38.78 -2.26
N ARG A 163 -11.63 -38.90 -1.34
CA ARG A 163 -11.58 -39.85 -0.22
C ARG A 163 -11.74 -41.29 -0.69
N GLU A 164 -12.75 -41.58 -1.49
CA GLU A 164 -13.01 -42.93 -2.01
C GLU A 164 -11.84 -43.43 -2.86
N ARG A 165 -11.27 -42.59 -3.73
CA ARG A 165 -10.08 -42.96 -4.52
C ARG A 165 -8.89 -43.31 -3.63
N ARG A 166 -8.72 -42.63 -2.51
CA ARG A 166 -7.64 -42.89 -1.55
C ARG A 166 -7.88 -44.17 -0.75
N GLU A 167 -9.12 -44.44 -0.36
CA GLU A 167 -9.50 -45.69 0.30
C GLU A 167 -9.27 -46.90 -0.63
N LEU A 168 -9.67 -46.79 -1.90
CA LEU A 168 -9.43 -47.83 -2.90
C LEU A 168 -7.93 -48.08 -3.14
N LEU A 169 -7.12 -47.02 -3.19
CA LEU A 169 -5.65 -47.14 -3.31
C LEU A 169 -5.00 -47.71 -2.04
N ALA A 170 -5.58 -47.48 -0.86
CA ALA A 170 -5.07 -48.01 0.40
C ALA A 170 -5.46 -49.48 0.63
N VAL A 171 -6.62 -49.92 0.14
CA VAL A 171 -7.06 -51.33 0.17
C VAL A 171 -6.33 -52.19 -0.88
N ALA A 172 -5.85 -51.57 -1.96
CA ALA A 172 -5.11 -52.23 -3.02
C ALA A 172 -3.58 -52.35 -2.79
N ALA A 173 -3.07 -51.85 -1.65
CA ALA A 173 -1.66 -51.88 -1.25
C ALA A 173 -1.45 -52.85 -0.08
#